data_AF-A0A1Y4CSK3-F1
#
_entry.id   AF-A0A1Y4CSK3-F1
#
_cell.length_a   1.000
_cell.length_b   1.000
_cell.length_c   1.000
_cell.angle_alpha   90.00
_cell.angle_beta   90.00
_cell.angle_gamma   90.00
#
_symmetry.space_group_name_H-M   'P 1'
#
loop_
_entity.id
_entity.type
_entity.pdbx_description
1 polymer ?
#
loop_
_entity_poly.entity_id
_entity_poly.type
_entity_poly.pdbx_seq_one_letter_code
_entity_poly.pdbx_strand_id
1 'polypeptide(L)' 'MIDCLHIQNFRCFQDFNIEKTENINLFSTVNSEGKTAFLESIFLLL' A
#
# COMPACT_ATOMS: atom_id res chain seq x y z
N MET A 1 -1.53 14.88 -1.47
CA MET A 1 -1.85 13.91 -0.41
C MET A 1 -2.44 12.70 -1.11
N ILE A 2 -2.05 11.48 -0.72
CA ILE A 2 -2.74 10.30 -1.23
C ILE A 2 -4.07 10.25 -0.48
N ASP A 3 -5.20 10.22 -1.20
CA ASP A 3 -6.54 10.13 -0.60
C ASP A 3 -7.11 8.69 -0.71
N CYS A 4 -6.70 7.99 -1.77
CA CYS A 4 -6.98 6.58 -2.02
C CYS A 4 -5.80 5.93 -2.73
N LEU A 5 -5.66 4.62 -2.57
CA LEU A 5 -4.62 3.82 -3.22
C LEU A 5 -5.19 2.47 -3.64
N HIS A 6 -5.12 2.17 -4.93
CA HIS A 6 -5.45 0.87 -5.48
C HIS A 6 -4.20 0.22 -6.08
N ILE A 7 -3.86 -0.98 -5.59
CA ILE A 7 -2.72 -1.77 -6.03
C ILE A 7 -3.27 -3.04 -6.68
N GLN A 8 -2.93 -3.25 -7.95
CA GLN A 8 -3.39 -4.41 -8.70
C GLN A 8 -2.22 -5.11 -9.40
N ASN A 9 -2.15 -6.43 -9.26
CA ASN A 9 -1.12 -7.29 -9.84
C ASN A 9 0.33 -6.82 -9.56
N PHE A 10 0.61 -6.34 -8.35
CA PHE A 10 1.93 -5.87 -7.95
C PHE A 10 2.51 -6.74 -6.82
N ARG A 11 3.53 -7.53 -7.15
CA ARG A 11 4.18 -8.47 -6.21
C ARG A 11 3.16 -9.37 -5.51
N CYS A 12 3.01 -9.26 -4.19
CA CYS A 12 2.07 -10.04 -3.38
C CYS A 12 0.65 -9.46 -3.34
N PHE A 13 0.42 -8.28 -3.91
CA PHE A 13 -0.92 -7.66 -3.99
C PHE A 13 -1.59 -8.03 -5.31
N GLN A 14 -2.60 -8.89 -5.26
CA GLN A 14 -3.39 -9.25 -6.42
C GLN A 14 -4.45 -8.18 -6.72
N ASP A 15 -5.24 -7.83 -5.71
CA ASP A 15 -6.21 -6.73 -5.72
C ASP A 15 -6.30 -6.16 -4.30
N PHE A 16 -5.82 -4.93 -4.10
CA PHE A 16 -5.77 -4.30 -2.79
C PHE A 16 -6.16 -2.83 -2.90
N ASN A 17 -7.17 -2.43 -2.13
CA ASN A 17 -7.71 -1.08 -2.15
C ASN A 17 -7.71 -0.47 -0.74
N ILE A 18 -7.24 0.77 -0.64
CA ILE A 18 -7.40 1.62 0.54
C ILE A 18 -8.17 2.85 0.11
N GLU A 19 -9.29 3.08 0.78
CA GLU A 19 -10.05 4.32 0.66
C GLU A 19 -9.77 5.20 1.89
N LYS A 20 -9.71 6.53 1.68
CA LYS A 20 -9.64 7.54 2.73
C LYS A 20 -8.43 7.40 3.65
N THR A 21 -7.25 7.58 3.09
CA THR A 21 -6.02 7.72 3.87
C THR A 21 -6.02 9.06 4.63
N GLU A 22 -5.58 9.01 5.88
CA GLU A 22 -5.44 10.18 6.74
C GLU A 22 -4.00 10.71 6.73
N ASN A 23 -3.73 11.80 7.46
CA ASN A 23 -2.35 12.33 7.60
C ASN A 23 -1.37 11.32 8.19
N ILE A 24 -1.84 10.40 9.04
CA ILE A 24 -1.04 9.33 9.63
C ILE A 24 -1.80 8.01 9.45
N ASN A 25 -1.18 7.06 8.77
CA ASN A 25 -1.73 5.72 8.57
C ASN A 25 -0.76 4.69 9.17
N LEU A 26 -1.25 3.78 10.00
CA LEU A 26 -0.44 2.72 10.61
C LEU A 26 -0.79 1.37 9.97
N PHE A 27 0.17 0.80 9.25
CA PHE A 27 0.05 -0.55 8.69
C PHE A 27 0.90 -1.53 9.49
N SER A 28 0.24 -2.47 10.17
CA SER A 28 0.90 -3.54 10.93
C SER A 28 0.58 -4.89 10.31
N THR A 29 1.61 -5.65 9.99
CA THR A 29 1.52 -7.03 9.50
C THR A 29 2.70 -7.83 10.06
N VAL A 30 2.69 -9.14 9.86
CA VAL A 30 3.84 -10.00 10.17
C VAL A 30 4.97 -9.75 9.18
N ASN A 31 6.19 -10.15 9.50
CA ASN A 31 7.31 -10.01 8.56
C ASN A 31 7.03 -10.79 7.27
N SER A 32 7.52 -10.25 6.15
CA SER A 32 7.36 -10.83 4.80
C SER A 32 5.94 -10.76 4.21
N GLU A 33 4.95 -10.22 4.93
CA GLU A 33 3.58 -10.02 4.45
C GLU A 33 3.41 -8.70 3.68
N GLY A 34 4.37 -8.36 2.82
CA GLY A 34 4.17 -7.29 1.83
C GLY A 34 4.36 -5.84 2.28
N LYS A 35 4.88 -5.55 3.50
CA LYS A 35 5.14 -4.15 3.92
C LYS A 35 6.08 -3.39 2.99
N THR A 36 7.17 -4.03 2.59
CA THR A 36 8.11 -3.44 1.63
C THR A 36 7.44 -3.24 0.28
N ALA A 37 6.71 -4.23 -0.22
CA ALA A 37 5.95 -4.12 -1.46
C ALA A 37 4.90 -2.99 -1.40
N PHE A 38 4.27 -2.77 -0.25
CA PHE A 38 3.31 -1.69 -0.05
C PHE A 38 4.00 -0.32 -0.21
N LEU A 39 5.12 -0.10 0.48
CA LEU A 39 5.86 1.15 0.37
C LEU A 39 6.48 1.35 -1.03
N GLU A 40 6.92 0.28 -1.69
CA GLU A 40 7.39 0.33 -3.07
C GLU A 40 6.28 0.74 -4.04
N SER A 41 5.04 0.24 -3.85
CA SER A 41 3.91 0.63 -4.70
C SER A 41 3.61 2.13 -4.61
N ILE A 42 3.74 2.71 -3.41
CA ILE A 42 3.58 4.15 -3.19
C ILE A 42 4.75 4.92 -3.82
N PHE A 43 5.97 4.42 -3.70
CA PHE A 43 7.16 5.04 -4.28
C PHE A 43 7.09 5.14 -5.81
N LEU A 44 6.42 4.19 -6.49
CA LEU A 44 6.21 4.24 -7.95
C LEU A 44 5.26 5.37 -8.41
N LEU A 45 4.54 6.01 -7.49
CA LEU A 45 3.63 7.13 -7.80
C LEU A 45 4.29 8.51 -7.62
N LEU A 46 5.57 8.56 -7.23
CA LEU A 46 6.38 9.78 -7.17
C LEU A 46 6.86 10.19 -8.55
#